data_AF-A0AAV7MA05-F1
#
_entry.id   AF-A0AAV7MA05-F1
#
_cell.length_a   1.000
_cell.length_b   1.000
_cell.length_c   1.000
_cell.angle_alpha   90.00
_cell.angle_beta   90.00
_cell.angle_gamma   90.00
#
_symmetry.space_group_name_H-M   'P 1'
#
loop_
_entity.id
_entity.type
_entity.pdbx_description
1 polymer ?
#
loop_
_entity_poly.entity_id
_entity_poly.type
_entity_poly.pdbx_seq_one_letter_code
_entity_poly.pdbx_strand_id
1 'polypeptide(L)'
;MVSQEDNSFIKQIKLWKRYIDDVLLIWTGTANQSLTFAKWHNSLNPYLKFTMMIGGDKLPFLDLLIYEKKGTLATEVYYKPTDRNNLLHFQSFHPTRENLPVRQFLHRRYNCSDDMDYTKHAGRQTFKETPGEKLPGSSCQESRQESMQ
;
A
#
# COMPACT_ATOMS: atom_id res chain seq x y z
N MET A 1 33.94 -13.15 16.64
CA MET A 1 34.15 -13.76 15.31
C MET A 1 32.97 -14.67 15.07
N VAL A 2 31.96 -14.22 14.31
CA VAL A 2 30.85 -15.11 13.93
C VAL A 2 31.38 -15.92 12.76
N SER A 3 31.63 -17.21 13.00
CA SER A 3 31.97 -18.16 11.95
C SER A 3 30.94 -18.04 10.84
N GLN A 4 31.43 -17.82 9.62
CA GLN A 4 30.66 -17.82 8.39
C GLN A 4 30.24 -19.28 8.10
N GLU A 5 29.32 -19.80 8.91
CA GLU A 5 28.58 -21.00 8.56
C GLU A 5 27.65 -20.62 7.41
N ASP A 6 27.73 -21.35 6.30
CA ASP A 6 26.81 -21.23 5.18
C ASP A 6 25.38 -21.31 5.72
N ASN A 7 24.73 -20.15 5.83
CA ASN A 7 23.45 -20.08 6.49
C ASN A 7 22.44 -20.82 5.62
N SER A 8 22.04 -22.02 6.08
CA SER A 8 21.19 -22.94 5.34
C SER A 8 19.91 -22.30 4.83
N PHE A 9 19.45 -21.23 5.51
CA PHE A 9 18.28 -20.40 5.21
C PHE A 9 18.39 -19.55 3.93
N ILE A 10 19.60 -19.22 3.46
CA ILE A 10 19.79 -18.35 2.28
C ILE A 10 19.19 -19.01 1.03
N LYS A 11 19.23 -20.34 0.94
CA LYS A 11 18.71 -21.10 -0.20
C LYS A 11 17.19 -20.99 -0.35
N GLN A 12 16.47 -20.65 0.71
CA GLN A 12 15.02 -20.55 0.77
C GLN A 12 14.52 -19.11 0.59
N ILE A 13 15.44 -18.14 0.52
CA ILE A 13 15.11 -16.74 0.28
C ILE A 13 15.10 -16.50 -1.23
N LYS A 14 13.90 -16.33 -1.80
CA LYS A 14 13.74 -16.01 -3.23
C LYS A 14 13.86 -14.51 -3.51
N LEU A 15 13.41 -13.68 -2.57
CA LEU A 15 13.50 -12.22 -2.68
C LEU A 15 13.71 -11.62 -1.29
N TRP A 16 14.65 -10.69 -1.20
CA TRP A 16 14.89 -9.85 -0.03
C TRP A 16 14.85 -8.38 -0.44
N LYS A 17 13.94 -7.60 0.15
CA LYS A 17 13.86 -6.15 -0.06
C LYS A 17 13.71 -5.45 1.29
N ARG A 18 14.33 -4.29 1.43
CA ARG A 18 14.29 -3.48 2.64
C ARG A 18 13.91 -2.05 2.29
N TYR A 19 13.00 -1.47 3.07
CA TYR A 19 12.67 -0.06 3.07
C TYR A 19 12.83 0.49 4.48
N ILE A 20 13.89 1.26 4.72
CA ILE A 20 14.27 1.76 6.05
C ILE A 20 14.31 0.61 7.07
N ASP A 21 13.32 0.53 7.96
CA ASP A 21 13.20 -0.45 9.04
C ASP A 21 12.35 -1.68 8.64
N ASP A 22 11.57 -1.57 7.57
CA ASP A 22 10.68 -2.63 7.11
C ASP A 22 11.38 -3.55 6.10
N VAL A 23 11.20 -4.86 6.29
CA VAL A 23 11.79 -5.90 5.43
C VAL A 23 10.67 -6.73 4.81
N LEU A 24 10.75 -6.90 3.48
CA LEU A 24 9.93 -7.82 2.70
C LEU A 24 10.75 -9.04 2.31
N LEU A 25 10.22 -10.22 2.64
CA LEU A 25 10.85 -11.49 2.39
C LEU A 25 9.91 -12.41 1.61
N ILE A 26 10.38 -12.95 0.47
CA ILE A 26 9.70 -14.06 -0.21
C ILE A 26 10.44 -15.35 0.13
N TRP A 27 9.73 -16.23 0.81
CA TRP A 27 10.23 -17.48 1.36
C TRP A 27 9.67 -18.68 0.58
N THR A 28 10.53 -19.61 0.17
CA THR A 28 10.14 -20.83 -0.57
C THR A 28 10.13 -22.09 0.30
N GLY A 29 10.65 -22.01 1.52
CA GLY A 29 10.65 -23.11 2.49
C GLY A 29 9.33 -23.25 3.24
N THR A 30 9.32 -24.09 4.27
CA THR A 30 8.14 -24.27 5.12
C THR A 30 7.97 -23.12 6.12
N ALA A 31 6.73 -22.89 6.59
CA ALA A 31 6.43 -21.89 7.60
C ALA A 31 7.20 -22.10 8.93
N ASN A 32 7.48 -23.35 9.30
CA ASN A 32 8.30 -23.65 10.48
C ASN A 32 9.76 -23.22 10.30
N GLN A 33 10.29 -23.34 9.08
CA GLN A 33 11.64 -22.87 8.78
C GLN A 33 11.71 -21.34 8.80
N SER A 34 10.69 -20.64 8.29
CA SER A 34 10.66 -19.17 8.38
C SER A 34 10.57 -18.68 9.83
N LEU A 35 9.80 -19.38 10.69
CA LEU A 35 9.75 -19.07 12.13
C LEU A 35 11.11 -19.28 12.81
N THR A 36 11.80 -20.38 12.46
CA THR A 36 13.16 -20.66 12.95
C THR A 36 14.13 -19.58 12.48
N PHE A 37 14.04 -19.16 11.23
CA PHE A 37 14.83 -18.08 10.65
C PHE A 37 14.62 -16.76 11.41
N ALA A 38 13.37 -16.38 11.71
CA ALA A 38 13.08 -15.17 12.47
C ALA A 38 13.65 -15.22 13.91
N LYS A 39 13.55 -16.39 14.57
CA LYS A 39 14.15 -16.60 15.89
C LYS A 39 15.66 -16.47 15.86
N TRP A 40 16.32 -17.08 14.87
CA TRP A 40 17.75 -16.97 14.65
C TRP A 40 18.16 -15.52 14.35
N HIS A 41 17.43 -14.82 13.48
CA HIS A 41 17.72 -13.41 13.17
C HIS A 41 17.61 -12.52 14.42
N ASN A 42 16.60 -12.78 15.25
CA ASN A 42 16.40 -12.09 16.52
C ASN A 42 17.41 -12.49 17.61
N SER A 43 18.19 -13.56 17.46
CA SER A 43 19.26 -13.91 18.40
C SER A 43 20.58 -13.19 18.09
N LEU A 44 20.76 -12.69 16.86
CA LEU A 44 21.97 -12.00 16.43
C LEU A 44 22.22 -10.69 17.19
N ASN A 45 21.15 -9.98 17.56
CA ASN A 45 21.26 -8.73 18.30
C ASN A 45 20.26 -8.68 19.47
N PRO A 46 20.71 -8.45 20.72
CA PRO A 46 19.82 -8.32 21.86
C PRO A 46 18.93 -7.06 21.79
N TYR A 47 19.39 -5.98 21.16
CA TYR A 47 18.71 -4.68 21.13
C TYR A 47 17.79 -4.48 19.92
N LEU A 48 17.97 -5.25 18.84
CA LEU A 48 17.17 -5.15 17.63
C LEU A 48 16.32 -6.41 17.46
N LYS A 49 15.01 -6.28 17.70
CA LYS A 49 14.04 -7.36 17.55
C LYS A 49 13.10 -7.07 16.40
N PHE A 50 13.02 -8.01 15.45
CA PHE A 50 12.09 -7.96 14.34
C PHE A 50 10.82 -8.73 14.68
N THR A 51 9.69 -8.13 14.33
CA THR A 51 8.39 -8.79 14.32
C THR A 51 8.17 -9.35 12.93
N MET A 52 8.08 -10.67 12.79
CA MET A 52 7.80 -11.31 11.51
C MET A 52 6.30 -11.53 11.35
N MET A 53 5.74 -11.09 10.22
CA MET A 53 4.40 -11.46 9.78
C MET A 53 4.52 -12.39 8.58
N ILE A 54 3.82 -13.52 8.64
CA ILE A 54 3.73 -14.46 7.52
C ILE A 54 2.39 -14.19 6.85
N GLY A 55 2.44 -13.61 5.65
CA GLY A 55 1.26 -13.47 4.80
C GLY A 55 0.97 -14.82 4.14
N GLY A 56 -0.28 -15.26 4.19
CA GLY A 56 -0.77 -16.34 3.33
C GLY A 56 -1.01 -15.78 1.93
N ASP A 57 -2.28 -15.64 1.54
CA ASP A 57 -2.64 -15.14 0.21
C ASP A 57 -2.34 -13.65 0.01
N LYS A 58 -2.35 -12.87 1.09
CA LYS A 58 -2.10 -11.43 1.08
C LYS A 58 -1.16 -11.01 2.21
N LEU A 59 -0.27 -10.07 1.93
CA LEU A 59 0.69 -9.51 2.87
C LEU A 59 0.69 -7.98 2.78
N PRO A 60 0.28 -7.26 3.84
CA PRO A 60 0.46 -5.82 3.89
C PRO A 60 1.95 -5.47 4.08
N PHE A 61 2.45 -4.54 3.27
CA PHE A 61 3.80 -3.99 3.35
C PHE A 61 3.76 -2.51 2.95
N LEU A 62 4.02 -1.60 3.91
CA LEU A 62 3.85 -0.14 3.73
C LEU A 62 2.42 0.20 3.25
N ASP A 63 2.32 1.00 2.18
CA ASP A 63 1.05 1.37 1.52
C ASP A 63 0.58 0.34 0.48
N LEU A 64 1.23 -0.84 0.43
CA LEU A 64 0.94 -1.91 -0.52
C LEU A 64 0.33 -3.13 0.18
N LEU A 65 -0.65 -3.73 -0.50
CA LEU A 65 -1.13 -5.06 -0.20
C LEU A 65 -0.65 -5.98 -1.31
N ILE A 66 0.33 -6.81 -0.99
CA ILE A 66 0.97 -7.73 -1.93
C ILE A 66 0.20 -9.04 -1.91
N TYR A 67 -0.12 -9.57 -3.08
CA TYR A 67 -0.83 -10.84 -3.21
C TYR A 67 -0.38 -11.60 -4.46
N GLU A 68 -0.61 -12.90 -4.49
CA GLU A 68 -0.31 -13.71 -5.69
C GLU A 68 -1.53 -13.74 -6.62
N LYS A 69 -1.31 -13.47 -7.90
CA LYS A 69 -2.30 -13.58 -8.97
C LYS A 69 -1.72 -14.37 -10.14
N LYS A 70 -2.25 -15.58 -10.37
CA LYS A 70 -1.85 -16.45 -11.49
C LYS A 70 -0.33 -16.71 -11.56
N GLY A 71 0.33 -16.96 -10.42
CA GLY A 71 1.78 -17.20 -10.37
C GLY A 71 2.65 -15.95 -10.43
N THR A 72 2.06 -14.75 -10.50
CA THR A 72 2.78 -13.47 -10.48
C THR A 72 2.37 -12.65 -9.26
N LEU A 73 3.30 -11.89 -8.68
CA LEU A 73 2.98 -10.97 -7.60
C LEU A 73 2.24 -9.76 -8.17
N ALA A 74 1.07 -9.48 -7.60
CA ALA A 74 0.29 -8.29 -7.84
C ALA A 74 0.22 -7.44 -6.56
N THR A 75 -0.04 -6.16 -6.75
CA THR A 75 -0.14 -5.20 -5.66
C THR A 75 -1.45 -4.41 -5.78
N GLU A 76 -2.10 -4.18 -4.65
CA GLU A 76 -3.19 -3.19 -4.51
C GLU A 76 -2.85 -2.23 -3.36
N VAL A 77 -3.63 -1.15 -3.18
CA VAL A 77 -3.36 -0.18 -2.12
C VAL A 77 -3.83 -0.74 -0.77
N TYR A 78 -2.95 -0.74 0.23
CA TYR A 78 -3.31 -1.11 1.59
C TYR A 78 -3.78 0.10 2.38
N TYR A 79 -4.91 -0.02 3.09
CA TYR A 79 -5.40 0.99 4.03
C TYR A 79 -5.41 0.39 5.42
N LYS A 80 -4.85 1.13 6.38
CA LYS A 80 -5.02 0.78 7.79
C LYS A 80 -6.52 0.81 8.12
N PRO A 81 -7.03 -0.10 8.97
CA PRO A 81 -8.45 -0.10 9.35
C PRO A 81 -8.93 1.22 9.93
N THR A 82 -8.02 2.02 10.49
CA THR A 82 -8.29 3.33 11.09
C THR A 82 -8.27 4.49 10.09
N ASP A 83 -7.84 4.26 8.84
CA ASP A 83 -7.76 5.30 7.82
C ASP A 83 -9.15 5.66 7.30
N ARG A 84 -9.49 6.95 7.36
CA ARG A 84 -10.78 7.49 6.96
C ARG A 84 -10.79 8.04 5.54
N ASN A 85 -9.67 8.00 4.81
CA ASN A 85 -9.58 8.37 3.39
C ASN A 85 -10.25 9.73 3.06
N ASN A 86 -10.08 10.72 3.93
CA ASN A 86 -10.74 12.01 3.80
C ASN A 86 -10.03 12.88 2.76
N LEU A 87 -10.79 13.45 1.83
CA LEU A 87 -10.31 14.55 1.00
C LEU A 87 -10.45 15.88 1.75
N LEU A 88 -9.52 16.80 1.50
CA LEU A 88 -9.65 18.17 1.96
C LEU A 88 -10.77 18.87 1.20
N HIS A 89 -11.54 19.69 1.90
CA HIS A 89 -12.58 20.51 1.29
C HIS A 89 -11.94 21.53 0.34
N PHE A 90 -12.59 21.81 -0.79
CA PHE A 90 -12.08 22.76 -1.78
C PHE A 90 -11.83 24.16 -1.19
N GLN A 91 -12.67 24.59 -0.25
CA GLN A 91 -12.56 25.89 0.40
C GLN A 91 -11.61 25.92 1.61
N SER A 92 -10.81 24.87 1.85
CA SER A 92 -9.87 24.82 2.99
C SER A 92 -8.65 25.75 2.88
N PHE A 93 -8.66 26.71 1.94
CA PHE A 93 -7.56 27.65 1.65
C PHE A 93 -6.21 26.97 1.34
N HIS A 94 -6.23 25.74 0.81
CA HIS A 94 -5.01 25.07 0.38
C HIS A 94 -4.50 25.65 -0.96
N PRO A 95 -3.17 25.73 -1.17
CA PRO A 95 -2.61 26.25 -2.41
C PRO A 95 -2.91 25.34 -3.60
N THR A 96 -3.54 25.90 -4.64
CA THR A 96 -4.04 25.18 -5.83
C THR A 96 -2.93 24.55 -6.69
N ARG A 97 -1.67 24.96 -6.52
CA ARG A 97 -0.54 24.42 -7.27
C ARG A 97 -0.15 23.00 -6.83
N GLU A 98 -0.55 22.60 -5.63
CA GLU A 98 -0.33 21.27 -5.07
C GLU A 98 -1.67 20.55 -4.95
N ASN A 99 -2.25 20.18 -6.08
CA ASN A 99 -3.51 19.43 -6.08
C ASN A 99 -3.30 18.05 -5.43
N LEU A 100 -3.53 18.00 -4.13
CA LEU A 100 -3.46 16.79 -3.30
C LEU A 100 -4.32 15.65 -3.88
N PRO A 101 -5.53 15.88 -4.41
CA PRO A 101 -6.31 14.81 -5.02
C PRO A 101 -5.59 14.17 -6.22
N VAL A 102 -5.02 14.97 -7.12
CA VAL A 102 -4.31 14.46 -8.30
C VAL A 102 -3.13 13.57 -7.88
N ARG A 103 -2.32 14.03 -6.93
CA ARG A 103 -1.20 13.23 -6.41
C ARG A 103 -1.66 11.94 -5.74
N GLN A 104 -2.77 11.98 -4.99
CA GLN A 104 -3.33 10.79 -4.36
C GLN A 104 -3.83 9.76 -5.38
N PHE A 105 -4.48 10.19 -6.47
CA PHE A 105 -4.90 9.28 -7.53
C PHE A 105 -3.70 8.68 -8.28
N LEU A 106 -2.68 9.48 -8.58
CA LEU A 106 -1.44 8.97 -9.18
C LEU A 106 -0.77 7.92 -8.28
N HIS A 107 -0.68 8.20 -6.97
CA HIS A 107 -0.13 7.23 -6.01
C HIS A 107 -0.90 5.91 -6.02
N ARG A 108 -2.24 5.94 -6.01
CA ARG A 108 -3.06 4.72 -6.15
C ARG A 108 -2.80 4.00 -7.45
N ARG A 109 -2.66 4.74 -8.56
CA ARG A 109 -2.39 4.16 -9.87
C ARG A 109 -1.04 3.44 -9.92
N TYR A 110 -0.01 4.01 -9.30
CA TYR A 110 1.32 3.39 -9.22
C TYR A 110 1.33 2.14 -8.34
N ASN A 111 0.54 2.13 -7.27
CA ASN A 111 0.50 1.02 -6.32
C ASN A 111 -0.39 -0.14 -6.78
N CYS A 112 -1.36 0.12 -7.65
CA CYS A 112 -2.24 -0.92 -8.21
C CYS A 112 -1.66 -1.53 -9.49
N SER A 113 -1.52 -2.85 -9.49
CA SER A 113 -1.14 -3.61 -10.69
C SER A 113 -2.28 -3.68 -11.71
N ASP A 114 -3.54 -3.80 -11.25
CA ASP A 114 -4.72 -3.92 -12.09
C ASP A 114 -5.61 -2.66 -12.08
N ASP A 115 -6.22 -2.35 -13.23
CA ASP A 115 -7.11 -1.19 -13.37
C ASP A 115 -8.44 -1.37 -12.60
N MET A 116 -8.89 -2.60 -12.41
CA MET A 116 -10.07 -2.90 -11.59
C MET A 116 -9.83 -2.53 -10.12
N ASP A 117 -8.66 -2.89 -9.58
CA ASP A 117 -8.28 -2.56 -8.21
C ASP A 117 -8.11 -1.05 -8.05
N TYR A 118 -7.47 -0.39 -9.02
CA TYR A 118 -7.40 1.08 -9.06
C TYR A 118 -8.80 1.72 -9.00
N THR A 119 -9.73 1.29 -9.84
CA THR A 119 -11.08 1.86 -9.92
C THR A 119 -11.84 1.68 -8.61
N LYS A 120 -11.75 0.49 -8.00
CA LYS A 120 -12.28 0.18 -6.67
C LYS A 120 -11.73 1.13 -5.60
N HIS A 121 -10.42 1.37 -5.60
CA HIS A 121 -9.79 2.26 -4.63
C HIS A 121 -10.07 3.74 -4.91
N ALA A 122 -10.21 4.14 -6.18
CA ALA A 122 -10.57 5.50 -6.55
C ALA A 122 -11.99 5.84 -6.06
N GLY A 123 -12.94 4.91 -6.18
CA GLY A 123 -14.33 5.08 -5.72
C GLY A 123 -14.52 5.13 -4.20
N ARG A 124 -13.49 4.83 -3.39
CA ARG A 124 -13.58 4.83 -1.92
C ARG A 124 -13.44 6.23 -1.29
N GLN A 125 -13.15 7.28 -2.06
CA GLN A 125 -13.03 8.62 -1.50
C GLN A 125 -14.41 9.22 -1.20
N THR A 126 -14.64 9.60 0.05
CA THR A 126 -15.83 10.32 0.47
C THR A 126 -15.46 11.76 0.78
N PHE A 127 -16.23 12.71 0.25
CA PHE A 127 -16.26 14.05 0.80
C PHE A 127 -16.95 13.97 2.17
N LYS A 128 -16.38 14.59 3.20
CA LYS A 128 -17.18 14.86 4.40
C LYS A 128 -18.23 15.89 4.01
N GLU A 129 -19.46 15.44 3.84
CA GLU A 129 -20.60 16.35 3.95
C GLU A 129 -20.58 16.90 5.38
N THR A 130 -20.34 18.20 5.52
CA THR A 130 -20.61 18.91 6.78
C THR A 130 -22.09 18.71 7.10
N PRO A 131 -22.47 18.21 8.29
CA PRO A 131 -23.88 18.09 8.66
C PRO A 131 -24.52 19.48 8.69
N GLY A 132 -25.22 19.87 7.60
CA GLY A 132 -25.93 21.14 7.50
C GLY A 132 -25.75 21.91 6.18
N GLU A 133 -24.77 21.59 5.34
CA GLU A 133 -24.62 22.27 4.03
C GLU A 133 -25.17 21.39 2.91
N LYS A 134 -26.36 21.74 2.41
CA LYS A 134 -26.84 21.22 1.12
C LYS A 134 -25.89 21.70 0.04
N LEU A 135 -25.26 20.77 -0.69
CA LEU A 135 -24.52 21.06 -1.91
C LEU A 135 -25.43 21.84 -2.89
N PRO A 136 -25.04 23.03 -3.37
CA PRO A 136 -25.79 23.68 -4.43
C PRO A 136 -25.63 22.86 -5.70
N GLY A 137 -26.74 22.23 -6.11
CA GLY A 137 -27.05 21.81 -7.48
C GLY A 137 -25.89 21.22 -8.29
N SER A 138 -25.92 19.90 -8.43
CA SER A 138 -25.44 19.20 -9.62
C SER A 138 -25.91 19.92 -10.91
N SER A 139 -25.07 20.82 -11.43
CA SER A 139 -25.29 21.52 -12.70
C SER A 139 -24.01 21.60 -13.54
N CYS A 140 -23.00 20.80 -13.22
CA CYS A 140 -21.75 20.74 -13.99
C CYS A 140 -21.71 19.50 -14.90
N GLN A 141 -22.83 19.21 -15.57
CA GLN A 141 -22.88 18.51 -16.84
C GLN A 141 -23.79 19.36 -17.74
N GLU A 142 -23.37 19.61 -18.98
CA GLU A 142 -23.98 20.53 -19.97
C GLU A 142 -23.53 22.01 -19.90
N SER A 143 -22.29 22.27 -20.31
CA SER A 143 -21.92 23.52 -21.01
C SER A 143 -20.54 23.37 -21.64
N ARG A 144 -20.44 22.44 -22.60
CA ARG A 144 -19.24 22.32 -23.44
C ARG A 144 -19.55 21.81 -24.84
N GLN A 145 -20.65 22.26 -25.42
CA GLN A 145 -20.93 22.20 -26.86
C GLN A 145 -21.79 23.40 -27.23
N GLU A 146 -21.21 24.60 -27.27
CA GLU A 146 -21.73 25.72 -28.07
C GLU A 146 -20.70 26.86 -28.05
N SER A 147 -19.59 26.65 -28.78
CA SER A 147 -18.69 27.71 -29.22
C SER A 147 -17.70 27.18 -30.26
N MET A 148 -18.23 26.72 -31.40
CA MET A 148 -17.53 26.73 -32.68
C MET A 148 -18.60 27.03 -33.73
N GLN A 149 -18.58 28.28 -34.18
CA GLN A 149 -19.06 28.65 -35.51
C GLN A 149 -18.28 27.86 -36.57
#